data_AF-A0A7C3RCB6-F1
#
_entry.id   AF-A0A7C3RCB6-F1
#
_cell.length_a   1.000
_cell.length_b   1.000
_cell.length_c   1.000
_cell.angle_alpha   90.00
_cell.angle_beta   90.00
_cell.angle_gamma   90.00
#
_symmetry.space_group_name_H-M   'P 1'
#
loop_
_entity.id
_entity.type
_entity.pdbx_description
1 polymer ?
#
loop_
_entity_poly.entity_id
_entity_poly.type
_entity_poly.pdbx_seq_one_letter_code
_entity_poly.pdbx_strand_id
1 'polypeptide(L)'
;MKKTLFQEKINYLFNELKFEGREKDFVAWFSEKGHNYSARKKVVINNWLLGEMNKNPYWKFDKFPISKENIDGVLAFPKHCFLKAESLEGFKNRVDSYGLHQIYRTPQKFEFQYKYIYYFNFHKRRILDAELNIKEEIFPKKEYRIEIIPHNLDFDTEELTTYTGSLKIDDDGDYFISTANNFETMTAYFLKNKSYTSTKLYGLALGLSYDKKIPLCNKNVITKERLSEQEKEKLYWILNETEYLISDESLNNTNENIQTKYFNKFYEKLENLNTFLFTYKRQLGQEIKDDTYLNIFYNTFFSLYETSKHTKADKRYWVSNKREAYKIFLESTAQKKESTCYIVNPIYDNYIYLFDKYSSSLIEANIQSAKKGLNIEHIFVVTRAYKITNVIQKIVKKLESNGIIINFVLLDEIKKLSIDSYDFLCTNHQDVALYRNIHAHKYVYHVTKSKDKIEKLIANHQEIKEISYPMNDFLIQQQHKDDDILNALVGKWYHY
;
A
#
# COMPACT_ATOMS: atom_id res chain seq x y z
N MET A 1 -19.63 -22.09 69.90
CA MET A 1 -20.11 -20.70 69.67
C MET A 1 -21.16 -20.71 68.57
N LYS A 2 -22.29 -20.01 68.74
CA LYS A 2 -23.36 -19.92 67.73
C LYS A 2 -22.91 -18.93 66.65
N LYS A 3 -22.83 -19.36 65.38
CA LYS A 3 -22.43 -18.48 64.27
C LYS A 3 -23.36 -17.27 64.20
N THR A 4 -22.82 -16.08 63.97
CA THR A 4 -23.66 -14.89 63.80
C THR A 4 -24.18 -14.81 62.36
N LEU A 5 -25.36 -14.22 62.15
CA LEU A 5 -25.90 -14.00 60.80
C LEU A 5 -24.91 -13.26 59.89
N PHE A 6 -24.13 -12.33 60.44
CA PHE A 6 -23.08 -11.63 59.70
C PHE A 6 -21.97 -12.59 59.27
N GLN A 7 -21.48 -13.44 60.18
CA GLN A 7 -20.49 -14.47 59.86
C GLN A 7 -21.00 -15.44 58.79
N GLU A 8 -22.27 -15.88 58.87
CA GLU A 8 -22.85 -16.79 57.87
C GLU A 8 -22.89 -16.16 56.48
N LYS A 9 -23.24 -14.87 56.38
CA LYS A 9 -23.21 -14.12 55.12
C LYS A 9 -21.79 -13.95 54.57
N ILE A 10 -20.84 -13.56 55.41
CA ILE A 10 -19.43 -13.38 55.01
C ILE A 10 -18.81 -14.71 54.56
N ASN A 11 -19.09 -15.81 55.27
CA ASN A 11 -18.64 -17.15 54.88
C ASN A 11 -19.26 -17.60 53.56
N TYR A 12 -20.55 -17.35 53.34
CA TYR A 12 -21.18 -17.71 52.07
C TYR A 12 -20.58 -16.92 50.91
N LEU A 13 -20.40 -15.61 51.07
CA LEU A 13 -19.75 -14.76 50.06
C LEU A 13 -18.32 -15.24 49.74
N PHE A 14 -17.54 -15.59 50.77
CA PHE A 14 -16.17 -16.09 50.61
C PHE A 14 -16.13 -17.41 49.82
N ASN A 15 -17.01 -18.35 50.17
CA ASN A 15 -17.05 -19.69 49.59
C ASN A 15 -17.61 -19.66 48.16
N GLU A 16 -18.77 -19.03 47.96
CA GLU A 16 -19.49 -19.05 46.67
C GLU A 16 -18.72 -18.33 45.57
N LEU A 17 -18.03 -17.24 45.91
CA LEU A 17 -17.17 -16.50 44.98
C LEU A 17 -15.74 -17.06 44.90
N LYS A 18 -15.48 -18.23 45.51
CA LYS A 18 -14.23 -18.99 45.43
C LYS A 18 -12.99 -18.18 45.84
N PHE A 19 -13.05 -17.53 47.01
CA PHE A 19 -11.92 -16.77 47.56
C PHE A 19 -10.88 -17.62 48.32
N GLU A 20 -11.07 -18.93 48.41
CA GLU A 20 -10.07 -19.86 48.97
C GLU A 20 -8.76 -19.79 48.18
N GLY A 21 -7.63 -19.53 48.86
CA GLY A 21 -6.33 -19.26 48.22
C GLY A 21 -6.19 -17.84 47.61
N ARG A 22 -7.25 -17.03 47.68
CA ARG A 22 -7.31 -15.62 47.23
C ARG A 22 -7.73 -14.67 48.36
N GLU A 23 -7.29 -14.95 49.58
CA GLU A 23 -7.69 -14.19 50.77
C GLU A 23 -7.30 -12.71 50.67
N LYS A 24 -6.21 -12.41 49.94
CA LYS A 24 -5.78 -11.02 49.68
C LYS A 24 -6.84 -10.22 48.91
N ASP A 25 -7.50 -10.86 47.95
CA ASP A 25 -8.52 -10.23 47.12
C ASP A 25 -9.80 -10.00 47.93
N PHE A 26 -10.17 -10.98 48.76
CA PHE A 26 -11.27 -10.83 49.70
C PHE A 26 -11.02 -9.70 50.71
N VAL A 27 -9.78 -9.57 51.19
CA VAL A 27 -9.38 -8.47 52.08
C VAL A 27 -9.47 -7.11 51.37
N ALA A 28 -9.09 -7.06 50.09
CA ALA A 28 -9.17 -5.84 49.29
C ALA A 28 -10.64 -5.40 49.07
N TRP A 29 -11.56 -6.35 48.91
CA TRP A 29 -13.00 -6.07 48.77
C TRP A 29 -13.62 -5.31 49.94
N PHE A 30 -13.07 -5.50 51.15
CA PHE A 30 -13.48 -4.81 52.37
C PHE A 30 -12.47 -3.74 52.84
N SER A 31 -11.72 -3.15 51.90
CA SER A 31 -10.69 -2.12 52.16
C SER A 31 -10.91 -0.86 51.32
N GLU A 32 -10.63 0.34 51.86
CA GLU A 32 -10.66 1.59 51.07
C GLU A 32 -9.66 1.52 49.89
N LYS A 33 -10.12 1.92 48.69
CA LYS A 33 -9.35 1.86 47.42
C LYS A 33 -8.07 2.70 47.53
N GLY A 34 -6.90 2.12 47.22
CA GLY A 34 -5.60 2.81 47.27
C GLY A 34 -4.81 2.66 48.58
N HIS A 35 -5.33 1.95 49.58
CA HIS A 35 -4.56 1.61 50.79
C HIS A 35 -4.01 0.18 50.73
N ASN A 36 -2.68 0.06 50.77
CA ASN A 36 -1.95 -1.22 50.79
C ASN A 36 -2.54 -2.24 51.77
N TYR A 37 -2.57 -3.49 51.33
CA TYR A 37 -2.86 -4.66 52.16
C TYR A 37 -2.04 -4.60 53.46
N SER A 38 -2.70 -4.38 54.60
CA SER A 38 -2.03 -4.33 55.91
C SER A 38 -2.31 -5.62 56.69
N ALA A 39 -1.30 -6.17 57.37
CA ALA A 39 -1.46 -7.38 58.19
C ALA A 39 -2.64 -7.29 59.17
N ARG A 40 -2.90 -6.09 59.72
CA ARG A 40 -4.04 -5.81 60.61
C ARG A 40 -5.41 -6.06 59.97
N LYS A 41 -5.59 -5.71 58.68
CA LYS A 41 -6.84 -5.93 57.94
C LYS A 41 -7.09 -7.41 57.64
N LYS A 42 -6.01 -8.15 57.33
CA LYS A 42 -6.08 -9.62 57.20
C LYS A 42 -6.59 -10.26 58.48
N VAL A 43 -6.05 -9.85 59.64
CA VAL A 43 -6.49 -10.35 60.95
C VAL A 43 -7.97 -10.07 61.20
N VAL A 44 -8.44 -8.83 60.96
CA VAL A 44 -9.87 -8.50 61.16
C VAL A 44 -10.79 -9.36 60.29
N ILE A 45 -10.43 -9.59 59.03
CA ILE A 45 -11.27 -10.35 58.09
C ILE A 45 -11.20 -11.86 58.38
N ASN A 46 -10.04 -12.39 58.76
CA ASN A 46 -9.92 -13.75 59.27
C ASN A 46 -10.79 -13.93 60.52
N ASN A 47 -10.80 -12.96 61.44
CA ASN A 47 -11.63 -13.01 62.64
C ASN A 47 -13.14 -12.94 62.29
N TRP A 48 -13.54 -12.28 61.19
CA TRP A 48 -14.92 -12.35 60.69
C TRP A 48 -15.28 -13.74 60.16
N LEU A 49 -14.38 -14.39 59.39
CA LEU A 49 -14.58 -15.74 58.85
C LEU A 49 -14.67 -16.78 60.00
N LEU A 50 -13.76 -16.69 60.96
CA LEU A 50 -13.69 -17.56 62.14
C LEU A 50 -14.82 -17.27 63.15
N GLY A 51 -15.48 -16.11 63.05
CA GLY A 51 -16.56 -15.72 63.99
C GLY A 51 -16.04 -15.19 65.33
N GLU A 52 -14.76 -14.86 65.38
CA GLU A 52 -14.07 -14.30 66.55
C GLU A 52 -14.33 -12.79 66.72
N MET A 53 -14.90 -12.13 65.70
CA MET A 53 -15.25 -10.72 65.76
C MET A 53 -16.60 -10.42 65.10
N ASN A 54 -17.43 -9.63 65.78
CA ASN A 54 -18.66 -9.07 65.20
C ASN A 54 -18.33 -7.94 64.21
N LYS A 55 -19.31 -7.56 63.39
CA LYS A 55 -19.23 -6.39 62.50
C LYS A 55 -18.71 -5.16 63.28
N ASN A 56 -17.67 -4.51 62.76
CA ASN A 56 -17.12 -3.29 63.36
C ASN A 56 -18.21 -2.19 63.42
N PRO A 57 -18.41 -1.48 64.56
CA PRO A 57 -19.35 -0.36 64.63
C PRO A 57 -19.03 0.79 63.66
N TYR A 58 -17.75 1.01 63.32
CA TYR A 58 -17.29 2.04 62.38
C TYR A 58 -17.19 1.53 60.93
N TRP A 59 -18.21 0.80 60.49
CA TRP A 59 -18.23 0.16 59.17
C TRP A 59 -18.48 1.18 58.05
N LYS A 60 -17.39 1.68 57.45
CA LYS A 60 -17.38 2.59 56.28
C LYS A 60 -17.65 1.84 54.96
N PHE A 61 -18.77 1.11 54.92
CA PHE A 61 -19.12 0.22 53.80
C PHE A 61 -19.06 0.90 52.43
N ASP A 62 -19.58 2.13 52.32
CA ASP A 62 -19.68 2.87 51.05
C ASP A 62 -18.32 3.23 50.43
N LYS A 63 -17.23 3.05 51.19
CA LYS A 63 -15.85 3.23 50.71
C LYS A 63 -15.21 1.93 50.20
N PHE A 64 -15.83 0.78 50.43
CA PHE A 64 -15.29 -0.52 50.07
C PHE A 64 -15.65 -0.88 48.63
N PRO A 65 -14.75 -1.53 47.86
CA PRO A 65 -15.03 -1.98 46.50
C PRO A 65 -16.35 -2.74 46.37
N ILE A 66 -16.65 -3.63 47.33
CA ILE A 66 -17.88 -4.43 47.34
C ILE A 66 -19.16 -3.57 47.29
N SER A 67 -19.14 -2.34 47.83
CA SER A 67 -20.30 -1.43 47.81
C SER A 67 -20.60 -0.84 46.43
N LYS A 68 -19.68 -1.01 45.46
CA LYS A 68 -19.78 -0.46 44.10
C LYS A 68 -20.05 -1.53 43.06
N GLU A 69 -20.02 -2.81 43.45
CA GLU A 69 -20.36 -3.92 42.57
C GLU A 69 -21.81 -3.80 42.11
N ASN A 70 -22.06 -4.01 40.82
CA ASN A 70 -23.38 -3.86 40.21
C ASN A 70 -23.70 -4.97 39.20
N ILE A 71 -25.00 -5.24 39.08
CA ILE A 71 -25.62 -6.09 38.06
C ILE A 71 -26.55 -5.17 37.28
N ASP A 72 -26.30 -4.98 35.99
CA ASP A 72 -27.10 -4.11 35.09
C ASP A 72 -27.41 -2.71 35.66
N GLY A 73 -26.42 -2.07 36.28
CA GLY A 73 -26.54 -0.73 36.85
C GLY A 73 -27.18 -0.65 38.25
N VAL A 74 -27.61 -1.79 38.81
CA VAL A 74 -28.15 -1.89 40.18
C VAL A 74 -27.08 -2.44 41.12
N LEU A 75 -26.95 -1.86 42.32
CA LEU A 75 -25.97 -2.32 43.31
C LEU A 75 -26.20 -3.78 43.69
N ALA A 76 -25.20 -4.62 43.44
CA ALA A 76 -25.20 -6.03 43.77
C ALA A 76 -25.24 -6.21 45.29
N PHE A 77 -24.40 -5.45 46.03
CA PHE A 77 -24.25 -5.56 47.47
C PHE A 77 -24.48 -4.20 48.16
N PRO A 78 -25.73 -3.79 48.44
CA PRO A 78 -26.01 -2.61 49.25
C PRO A 78 -25.76 -2.88 50.74
N LYS A 79 -25.39 -1.87 51.53
CA LYS A 79 -25.00 -2.04 52.95
C LYS A 79 -25.97 -2.87 53.79
N HIS A 80 -27.27 -2.73 53.56
CA HIS A 80 -28.31 -3.42 54.31
C HIS A 80 -28.31 -4.93 54.11
N CYS A 81 -27.77 -5.45 53.00
CA CYS A 81 -27.75 -6.87 52.68
C CYS A 81 -26.91 -7.69 53.69
N PHE A 82 -25.88 -7.08 54.29
CA PHE A 82 -25.07 -7.72 55.35
C PHE A 82 -25.65 -7.56 56.76
N LEU A 83 -26.73 -6.80 56.92
CA LEU A 83 -27.34 -6.52 58.23
C LEU A 83 -28.51 -7.48 58.49
N LYS A 84 -29.11 -7.38 59.69
CA LYS A 84 -30.29 -8.17 60.08
C LYS A 84 -31.53 -7.93 59.22
N ALA A 85 -31.55 -6.83 58.46
CA ALA A 85 -32.68 -6.44 57.62
C ALA A 85 -32.92 -7.41 56.44
N GLU A 86 -31.86 -8.02 55.91
CA GLU A 86 -31.99 -9.06 54.88
C GLU A 86 -31.83 -10.44 55.54
N SER A 87 -32.63 -11.43 55.13
CA SER A 87 -32.47 -12.82 55.59
C SER A 87 -31.17 -13.43 55.05
N LEU A 88 -30.72 -14.54 55.63
CA LEU A 88 -29.59 -15.29 55.08
C LEU A 88 -29.89 -15.76 53.65
N GLU A 89 -31.11 -16.24 53.41
CA GLU A 89 -31.53 -16.75 52.09
C GLU A 89 -31.56 -15.65 51.02
N GLY A 90 -32.07 -14.46 51.35
CA GLY A 90 -32.04 -13.32 50.44
C GLY A 90 -30.62 -12.88 50.09
N PHE A 91 -29.70 -12.96 51.05
CA PHE A 91 -28.29 -12.68 50.81
C PHE A 91 -27.63 -13.74 49.93
N LYS A 92 -27.93 -15.03 50.14
CA LYS A 92 -27.41 -16.12 49.29
C LYS A 92 -27.83 -15.96 47.83
N ASN A 93 -29.12 -15.78 47.58
CA ASN A 93 -29.66 -15.55 46.24
C ASN A 93 -28.98 -14.38 45.52
N ARG A 94 -28.63 -13.33 46.26
CA ARG A 94 -27.91 -12.17 45.75
C ARG A 94 -26.46 -12.50 45.40
N VAL A 95 -25.76 -13.23 46.25
CA VAL A 95 -24.40 -13.72 45.96
C VAL A 95 -24.41 -14.65 44.75
N ASP A 96 -25.37 -15.58 44.66
CA ASP A 96 -25.51 -16.52 43.54
C ASP A 96 -25.81 -15.77 42.23
N SER A 97 -26.74 -14.82 42.26
CA SER A 97 -27.06 -13.97 41.11
C SER A 97 -25.85 -13.16 40.66
N TYR A 98 -25.06 -12.64 41.61
CA TYR A 98 -23.81 -11.94 41.30
C TYR A 98 -22.75 -12.89 40.75
N GLY A 99 -22.61 -14.10 41.30
CA GLY A 99 -21.70 -15.14 40.83
C GLY A 99 -22.04 -15.58 39.40
N LEU A 100 -23.32 -15.85 39.13
CA LEU A 100 -23.83 -16.14 37.78
C LEU A 100 -23.59 -14.96 36.85
N HIS A 101 -23.95 -13.73 37.24
CA HIS A 101 -23.68 -12.55 36.41
C HIS A 101 -22.19 -12.36 36.15
N GLN A 102 -21.30 -12.61 37.12
CA GLN A 102 -19.86 -12.61 36.89
C GLN A 102 -19.43 -13.74 35.95
N ILE A 103 -19.99 -14.95 36.02
CA ILE A 103 -19.72 -16.04 35.08
C ILE A 103 -20.19 -15.69 33.67
N TYR A 104 -21.34 -15.01 33.52
CA TYR A 104 -21.89 -14.59 32.23
C TYR A 104 -21.28 -13.28 31.69
N ARG A 105 -20.71 -12.42 32.55
CA ARG A 105 -19.87 -11.26 32.18
C ARG A 105 -18.42 -11.65 31.93
N THR A 106 -17.92 -12.71 32.57
CA THR A 106 -16.66 -13.32 32.18
C THR A 106 -16.88 -13.76 30.75
N PRO A 107 -16.10 -13.25 29.78
CA PRO A 107 -16.23 -13.72 28.41
C PRO A 107 -16.17 -15.25 28.46
N GLN A 108 -17.15 -15.94 27.84
CA GLN A 108 -16.98 -17.37 27.51
C GLN A 108 -15.53 -17.55 27.11
N LYS A 109 -14.80 -18.48 27.76
CA LYS A 109 -13.39 -18.79 27.45
C LYS A 109 -13.22 -18.74 25.94
N PHE A 110 -12.70 -17.63 25.44
CA PHE A 110 -12.53 -17.44 24.02
C PHE A 110 -11.23 -18.17 23.73
N GLU A 111 -11.33 -19.48 23.51
CA GLU A 111 -10.16 -20.24 23.13
C GLU A 111 -9.73 -19.71 21.76
N PHE A 112 -8.52 -19.14 21.70
CA PHE A 112 -7.94 -18.74 20.42
C PHE A 112 -7.73 -20.01 19.57
N GLN A 113 -8.47 -20.12 18.46
CA GLN A 113 -8.56 -21.36 17.68
C GLN A 113 -7.62 -21.41 16.47
N TYR A 114 -6.91 -20.32 16.17
CA TYR A 114 -6.05 -20.24 14.99
C TYR A 114 -4.64 -20.79 15.31
N LYS A 115 -4.07 -21.57 14.38
CA LYS A 115 -2.82 -22.33 14.60
C LYS A 115 -1.78 -22.16 13.51
N TYR A 116 -2.15 -21.83 12.28
CA TYR A 116 -1.21 -21.82 11.17
C TYR A 116 -1.18 -20.45 10.50
N ILE A 117 0.01 -19.86 10.35
CA ILE A 117 0.25 -18.60 9.64
C ILE A 117 0.89 -18.92 8.30
N TYR A 118 0.33 -18.36 7.23
CA TYR A 118 0.83 -18.48 5.86
C TYR A 118 1.27 -17.12 5.33
N TYR A 119 2.40 -17.10 4.63
CA TYR A 119 2.96 -15.91 4.01
C TYR A 119 3.65 -16.25 2.69
N PHE A 120 3.72 -15.27 1.79
CA PHE A 120 4.46 -15.42 0.53
C PHE A 120 5.94 -15.08 0.72
N ASN A 121 6.83 -15.99 0.32
CA ASN A 121 8.26 -15.72 0.30
C ASN A 121 8.69 -15.29 -1.12
N PHE A 122 9.04 -14.01 -1.26
CA PHE A 122 9.46 -13.43 -2.54
C PHE A 122 10.67 -14.11 -3.17
N HIS A 123 11.68 -14.46 -2.35
CA HIS A 123 12.92 -15.05 -2.84
C HIS A 123 12.73 -16.46 -3.38
N LYS A 124 11.95 -17.28 -2.68
CA LYS A 124 11.65 -18.66 -3.07
C LYS A 124 10.45 -18.78 -4.02
N ARG A 125 9.71 -17.68 -4.25
CA ARG A 125 8.48 -17.62 -5.05
C ARG A 125 7.51 -18.75 -4.70
N ARG A 126 7.27 -18.95 -3.40
CA ARG A 126 6.33 -19.97 -2.87
C ARG A 126 5.69 -19.51 -1.57
N ILE A 127 4.58 -20.14 -1.20
CA ILE A 127 3.97 -19.97 0.12
C ILE A 127 4.78 -20.74 1.15
N LEU A 128 5.11 -20.08 2.25
CA LEU A 128 5.66 -20.70 3.45
C LEU A 128 4.61 -20.67 4.56
N ASP A 129 4.74 -21.60 5.50
CA ASP A 129 3.87 -21.72 6.66
C ASP A 129 4.67 -21.72 7.96
N ALA A 130 4.04 -21.28 9.04
CA ALA A 130 4.52 -21.34 10.40
C ALA A 130 3.39 -21.80 11.33
N GLU A 131 3.73 -22.50 12.40
CA GLU A 131 2.80 -22.92 13.43
C GLU A 131 2.85 -21.96 14.62
N LEU A 132 1.68 -21.51 15.08
CA LEU A 132 1.47 -20.68 16.25
C LEU A 132 1.04 -21.58 17.41
N ASN A 133 1.83 -21.54 18.47
CA ASN A 133 1.59 -22.26 19.71
C ASN A 133 1.29 -21.28 20.85
N ILE A 134 0.16 -21.47 21.54
CA ILE A 134 -0.15 -20.75 22.77
C ILE A 134 0.63 -21.40 23.91
N LYS A 135 1.44 -20.62 24.64
CA LYS A 135 2.18 -21.09 25.81
C LYS A 135 1.47 -20.76 27.12
N GLU A 136 0.89 -19.57 27.20
CA GLU A 136 0.25 -19.07 28.42
C GLU A 136 -0.87 -18.08 28.07
N GLU A 137 -2.02 -18.17 28.74
CA GLU A 137 -3.11 -17.21 28.63
C GLU A 137 -3.06 -16.21 29.79
N ILE A 138 -2.96 -14.92 29.49
CA ILE A 138 -2.84 -13.84 30.48
C ILE A 138 -4.22 -13.20 30.69
N PHE A 139 -4.99 -13.76 31.63
CA PHE A 139 -6.25 -13.18 32.09
C PHE A 139 -6.01 -11.97 33.01
N PRO A 140 -6.83 -10.90 32.94
CA PRO A 140 -8.06 -10.72 32.15
C PRO A 140 -7.88 -9.96 30.82
N LYS A 141 -6.66 -9.83 30.28
CA LYS A 141 -6.33 -8.83 29.24
C LYS A 141 -6.55 -9.27 27.79
N LYS A 142 -7.23 -10.39 27.51
CA LYS A 142 -7.31 -11.02 26.18
C LYS A 142 -5.93 -11.09 25.49
N GLU A 143 -4.91 -11.44 26.26
CA GLU A 143 -3.51 -11.48 25.84
C GLU A 143 -2.95 -12.88 26.07
N TYR A 144 -2.16 -13.38 25.13
CA TYR A 144 -1.57 -14.71 25.15
C TYR A 144 -0.06 -14.58 24.93
N ARG A 145 0.73 -15.36 25.67
CA ARG A 145 2.11 -15.63 25.26
C ARG A 145 2.11 -16.71 24.21
N ILE A 146 2.80 -16.43 23.11
CA ILE A 146 2.83 -17.29 21.94
C ILE A 146 4.25 -17.58 21.51
N GLU A 147 4.38 -18.69 20.80
CA GLU A 147 5.57 -19.10 20.07
C GLU A 147 5.18 -19.36 18.61
N ILE A 148 6.01 -18.93 17.67
CA ILE A 148 5.83 -19.17 16.23
C ILE A 148 7.02 -19.97 15.73
N ILE A 149 6.75 -21.14 15.18
CA ILE A 149 7.75 -22.07 14.64
C ILE A 149 7.59 -22.11 13.12
N PRO A 150 8.53 -21.55 12.34
CA PRO A 150 8.48 -21.60 10.88
C PRO A 150 8.74 -23.02 10.37
N HIS A 151 7.99 -23.43 9.34
CA HIS A 151 8.24 -24.68 8.61
C HIS A 151 9.04 -24.40 7.32
N ASN A 152 9.92 -25.32 6.94
CA ASN A 152 10.65 -25.31 5.65
C ASN A 152 11.60 -24.11 5.45
N LEU A 153 12.31 -23.72 6.51
CA LEU A 153 13.46 -22.82 6.42
C LEU A 153 14.72 -23.63 6.07
N ASP A 154 15.54 -23.12 5.14
CA ASP A 154 16.79 -23.79 4.72
C ASP A 154 17.94 -23.45 5.69
N PHE A 155 17.62 -23.25 6.99
CA PHE A 155 18.61 -22.92 8.02
C PHE A 155 18.79 -24.14 8.93
N ASP A 156 20.03 -24.63 9.02
CA ASP A 156 20.43 -25.89 9.68
C ASP A 156 20.31 -25.93 11.22
N THR A 157 19.59 -24.99 11.87
CA THR A 157 19.51 -24.92 13.34
C THR A 157 18.12 -24.53 13.84
N GLU A 158 17.42 -25.46 14.51
CA GLU A 158 16.06 -25.28 15.05
C GLU A 158 15.96 -24.23 16.17
N GLU A 159 17.02 -24.03 16.96
CA GLU A 159 17.01 -23.10 18.10
C GLU A 159 17.03 -21.61 17.69
N LEU A 160 17.42 -21.30 16.45
CA LEU A 160 17.55 -19.93 15.95
C LEU A 160 16.33 -19.46 15.15
N THR A 161 15.36 -20.34 14.87
CA THR A 161 14.22 -20.05 13.98
C THR A 161 12.91 -19.80 14.72
N THR A 162 12.87 -20.02 16.03
CA THR A 162 11.63 -19.88 16.82
C THR A 162 11.43 -18.43 17.29
N TYR A 163 10.24 -17.89 17.08
CA TYR A 163 9.87 -16.54 17.52
C TYR A 163 9.00 -16.64 18.76
N THR A 164 9.26 -15.79 19.74
CA THR A 164 8.47 -15.73 20.97
C THR A 164 7.90 -14.33 21.18
N GLY A 165 6.72 -14.24 21.79
CA GLY A 165 6.12 -12.95 22.07
C GLY A 165 4.67 -13.03 22.52
N SER A 166 3.87 -12.07 22.10
CA SER A 166 2.50 -11.89 22.56
C SER A 166 1.49 -11.83 21.41
N LEU A 167 0.32 -12.42 21.63
CA LEU A 167 -0.88 -12.19 20.84
C LEU A 167 -1.90 -11.44 21.70
N LYS A 168 -2.39 -10.31 21.22
CA LYS A 168 -3.42 -9.48 21.85
C LYS A 168 -4.66 -9.47 20.99
N ILE A 169 -5.83 -9.53 21.62
CA ILE A 169 -7.12 -9.39 20.94
C ILE A 169 -7.75 -8.09 21.43
N ASP A 170 -8.08 -7.19 20.50
CA ASP A 170 -8.73 -5.94 20.85
C ASP A 170 -10.25 -6.11 21.10
N ASP A 171 -10.93 -4.99 21.34
CA ASP A 171 -12.37 -4.99 21.63
C ASP A 171 -13.24 -5.24 20.40
N ASP A 172 -12.74 -4.94 19.19
CA ASP A 172 -13.37 -5.26 17.91
C ASP A 172 -13.16 -6.74 17.51
N GLY A 173 -12.25 -7.43 18.18
CA GLY A 173 -11.93 -8.83 17.98
C GLY A 173 -10.83 -9.06 16.94
N ASP A 174 -10.07 -8.02 16.63
CA ASP A 174 -8.88 -8.09 15.78
C ASP A 174 -7.69 -8.62 16.58
N TYR A 175 -6.77 -9.27 15.87
CA TYR A 175 -5.63 -9.97 16.48
C TYR A 175 -4.35 -9.22 16.16
N PHE A 176 -3.56 -8.93 17.20
CA PHE A 176 -2.25 -8.33 17.09
C PHE A 176 -1.19 -9.28 17.65
N ILE A 177 -0.29 -9.74 16.78
CA ILE A 177 0.86 -10.57 17.09
C ILE A 177 2.10 -9.69 17.12
N SER A 178 2.91 -9.82 18.16
CA SER A 178 4.23 -9.19 18.25
C SER A 178 5.20 -10.20 18.81
N THR A 179 6.12 -10.66 17.97
CA THR A 179 7.07 -11.74 18.29
C THR A 179 8.47 -11.40 17.81
N ALA A 180 9.49 -11.92 18.48
CA ALA A 180 10.88 -11.72 18.10
C ALA A 180 11.70 -13.00 18.31
N ASN A 181 12.80 -13.11 17.58
CA ASN A 181 13.91 -14.00 17.87
C ASN A 181 15.19 -13.17 18.07
N ASN A 182 16.36 -13.81 18.09
CA ASN A 182 17.64 -13.12 18.29
C ASN A 182 18.05 -12.19 17.15
N PHE A 183 17.40 -12.25 15.98
CA PHE A 183 17.79 -11.53 14.76
C PHE A 183 16.76 -10.53 14.26
N GLU A 184 15.47 -10.81 14.47
CA GLU A 184 14.39 -9.99 13.91
C GLU A 184 13.13 -9.97 14.78
N THR A 185 12.33 -8.93 14.54
CA THR A 185 11.00 -8.77 15.13
C THR A 185 9.96 -8.82 14.03
N MET A 186 8.93 -9.63 14.26
CA MET A 186 7.76 -9.76 13.40
C MET A 186 6.53 -9.30 14.18
N THR A 187 5.82 -8.33 13.61
CA THR A 187 4.51 -7.90 14.09
C THR A 187 3.47 -8.27 13.03
N ALA A 188 2.29 -8.75 13.42
CA ALA A 188 1.21 -9.00 12.48
C ALA A 188 -0.14 -8.57 13.04
N TYR A 189 -0.99 -8.03 12.18
CA TYR A 189 -2.31 -7.53 12.52
C TYR A 189 -3.35 -8.17 11.61
N PHE A 190 -4.27 -8.93 12.21
CA PHE A 190 -5.33 -9.64 11.51
C PHE A 190 -6.68 -9.01 11.85
N LEU A 191 -7.35 -8.48 10.83
CA LEU A 191 -8.66 -7.88 10.96
C LEU A 191 -9.74 -8.97 10.94
N LYS A 192 -10.61 -8.98 11.94
CA LYS A 192 -11.78 -9.84 11.99
C LYS A 192 -12.80 -9.29 11.00
N ASN A 193 -12.88 -9.95 9.85
CA ASN A 193 -13.84 -9.55 8.82
C ASN A 193 -15.27 -9.85 9.32
N LYS A 194 -16.05 -8.82 9.68
CA LYS A 194 -17.41 -8.94 10.27
C LYS A 194 -18.40 -9.66 9.33
N SER A 195 -18.05 -9.85 8.06
CA SER A 195 -18.87 -10.43 6.99
C SER A 195 -18.50 -11.86 6.58
N TYR A 196 -17.46 -12.49 7.15
CA TYR A 196 -17.08 -13.87 6.82
C TYR A 196 -17.05 -14.76 8.07
N THR A 197 -17.96 -15.74 8.12
CA THR A 197 -17.80 -16.94 8.93
C THR A 197 -16.73 -17.83 8.28
N SER A 198 -15.45 -17.44 8.36
CA SER A 198 -14.35 -18.17 7.68
C SER A 198 -13.36 -18.81 8.66
N THR A 199 -12.90 -20.00 8.30
CA THR A 199 -11.78 -20.74 8.92
C THR A 199 -10.41 -20.06 8.74
N LYS A 200 -10.38 -18.93 8.02
CA LYS A 200 -9.20 -18.17 7.61
C LYS A 200 -9.40 -16.69 7.91
N LEU A 201 -8.39 -16.01 8.46
CA LEU A 201 -8.35 -14.56 8.64
C LEU A 201 -7.17 -13.97 7.87
N TYR A 202 -7.38 -12.83 7.25
CA TYR A 202 -6.37 -12.12 6.48
C TYR A 202 -5.83 -10.96 7.32
N GLY A 203 -4.53 -10.75 7.26
CA GLY A 203 -3.85 -9.70 8.01
C GLY A 203 -2.64 -9.16 7.29
N LEU A 204 -2.05 -8.13 7.88
CA LEU A 204 -0.80 -7.52 7.44
C LEU A 204 0.27 -7.80 8.49
N ALA A 205 1.39 -8.37 8.06
CA ALA A 205 2.59 -8.45 8.87
C ALA A 205 3.55 -7.32 8.53
N LEU A 206 4.06 -6.67 9.57
CA LEU A 206 5.12 -5.68 9.56
C LEU A 206 6.35 -6.27 10.27
N GLY A 207 7.43 -6.45 9.53
CA GLY A 207 8.71 -6.94 10.05
C GLY A 207 9.89 -6.06 9.63
N LEU A 208 11.07 -6.34 10.16
CA LEU A 208 12.34 -5.73 9.74
C LEU A 208 13.29 -6.85 9.30
N SER A 209 13.63 -6.92 8.01
CA SER A 209 14.66 -7.89 7.55
C SER A 209 16.06 -7.38 7.91
N TYR A 210 16.83 -8.19 8.63
CA TYR A 210 18.13 -7.77 9.20
C TYR A 210 19.21 -7.51 8.14
N ASP A 211 19.19 -8.27 7.03
CA ASP A 211 20.16 -8.16 5.94
C ASP A 211 19.96 -6.89 5.09
N LYS A 212 18.74 -6.33 5.06
CA LYS A 212 18.42 -5.19 4.20
C LYS A 212 17.95 -3.94 4.95
N LYS A 213 17.62 -4.06 6.25
CA LYS A 213 16.97 -3.02 7.07
C LYS A 213 15.72 -2.44 6.39
N ILE A 214 15.04 -3.26 5.59
CA ILE A 214 13.80 -2.87 4.90
C ILE A 214 12.62 -3.28 5.77
N PRO A 215 11.67 -2.38 6.06
CA PRO A 215 10.38 -2.75 6.60
C PRO A 215 9.66 -3.71 5.64
N LEU A 216 9.41 -4.94 6.06
CA LEU A 216 8.64 -5.91 5.29
C LEU A 216 7.16 -5.73 5.65
N CYS A 217 6.33 -5.33 4.69
CA CYS A 217 4.88 -5.33 4.82
C CYS A 217 4.31 -6.43 3.92
N ASN A 218 3.91 -7.57 4.51
CA ASN A 218 3.41 -8.73 3.78
C ASN A 218 1.95 -9.00 4.16
N LYS A 219 1.13 -9.35 3.16
CA LYS A 219 -0.19 -9.92 3.44
C LYS A 219 0.01 -11.35 3.95
N ASN A 220 -0.63 -11.66 5.07
CA ASN A 220 -0.59 -12.98 5.70
C ASN A 220 -2.00 -13.51 5.89
N VAL A 221 -2.09 -14.84 6.04
CA VAL A 221 -3.32 -15.54 6.41
C VAL A 221 -3.06 -16.33 7.66
N ILE A 222 -3.99 -16.33 8.60
CA ILE A 222 -4.00 -17.25 9.74
C ILE A 222 -5.22 -18.18 9.67
N THR A 223 -5.02 -19.48 9.89
CA THR A 223 -6.06 -20.51 9.78
C THR A 223 -6.11 -21.40 11.01
N LYS A 224 -7.26 -22.04 11.24
CA LYS A 224 -7.47 -23.02 12.33
C LYS A 224 -6.86 -24.39 12.03
N GLU A 225 -6.93 -24.79 10.76
CA GLU A 225 -6.46 -26.08 10.25
C GLU A 225 -5.37 -25.88 9.20
N ARG A 226 -4.49 -26.88 9.06
CA ARG A 226 -3.40 -26.84 8.08
C ARG A 226 -3.97 -26.99 6.68
N LEU A 227 -3.64 -26.06 5.80
CA LEU A 227 -4.04 -26.07 4.39
C LEU A 227 -3.38 -27.21 3.62
N SER A 228 -4.17 -27.85 2.76
CA SER A 228 -3.67 -28.79 1.75
C SER A 228 -2.80 -28.08 0.69
N GLU A 229 -1.97 -28.82 -0.05
CA GLU A 229 -1.13 -28.23 -1.11
C GLU A 229 -1.96 -27.53 -2.19
N GLN A 230 -3.12 -28.08 -2.55
CA GLN A 230 -4.06 -27.44 -3.48
C GLN A 230 -4.61 -26.11 -2.93
N GLU A 231 -4.86 -26.02 -1.63
CA GLU A 231 -5.28 -24.76 -1.01
C GLU A 231 -4.13 -23.76 -0.88
N LYS A 232 -2.90 -24.21 -0.63
CA LYS A 232 -1.71 -23.36 -0.65
C LYS A 232 -1.44 -22.78 -2.04
N GLU A 233 -1.68 -23.55 -3.11
CA GLU A 233 -1.59 -23.07 -4.49
C GLU A 233 -2.63 -21.98 -4.78
N LYS A 234 -3.86 -22.10 -4.25
CA LYS A 234 -4.85 -21.01 -4.33
C LYS A 234 -4.43 -19.79 -3.48
N LEU A 235 -3.84 -20.04 -2.31
CA LEU A 235 -3.37 -19.01 -1.39
C LEU A 235 -2.19 -18.20 -1.96
N TYR A 236 -1.37 -18.83 -2.79
CA TYR A 236 -0.27 -18.21 -3.52
C TYR A 236 -0.71 -16.92 -4.21
N TRP A 237 -1.80 -17.00 -4.97
CA TRP A 237 -2.34 -15.88 -5.72
C TRP A 237 -2.87 -14.76 -4.82
N ILE A 238 -3.43 -15.12 -3.66
CA ILE A 238 -4.07 -14.19 -2.71
C ILE A 238 -3.05 -13.47 -1.82
N LEU A 239 -1.98 -14.15 -1.41
CA LEU A 239 -0.93 -13.59 -0.55
C LEU A 239 0.15 -12.87 -1.35
N ASN A 240 0.35 -13.25 -2.61
CA ASN A 240 1.15 -12.50 -3.56
C ASN A 240 0.41 -11.27 -4.14
N GLU A 241 -0.70 -10.82 -3.52
CA GLU A 241 -1.51 -9.67 -3.97
C GLU A 241 -0.80 -8.30 -3.90
N THR A 242 0.44 -8.25 -3.43
CA THR A 242 1.35 -7.12 -3.62
C THR A 242 1.96 -7.09 -5.03
N GLU A 243 1.93 -8.20 -5.78
CA GLU A 243 2.39 -8.30 -7.18
C GLU A 243 1.34 -8.85 -8.18
N TYR A 244 0.29 -9.58 -7.78
CA TYR A 244 -0.75 -10.12 -8.69
C TYR A 244 -2.19 -9.95 -8.16
N LEU A 245 -3.04 -9.29 -8.93
CA LEU A 245 -4.42 -8.89 -8.59
C LEU A 245 -5.49 -9.85 -9.19
N ILE A 246 -5.63 -11.09 -8.71
CA ILE A 246 -6.82 -11.92 -9.03
C ILE A 246 -7.48 -12.37 -7.73
N SER A 247 -8.60 -11.72 -7.36
CA SER A 247 -9.60 -12.33 -6.48
C SER A 247 -10.60 -13.08 -7.36
N ASP A 248 -11.03 -14.28 -6.95
CA ASP A 248 -12.05 -15.10 -7.63
C ASP A 248 -13.39 -14.36 -7.88
N GLU A 249 -13.60 -13.23 -7.20
CA GLU A 249 -14.70 -12.28 -7.44
C GLU A 249 -14.63 -11.65 -8.86
N SER A 250 -13.50 -11.82 -9.56
CA SER A 250 -13.27 -11.22 -10.87
C SER A 250 -13.83 -12.01 -12.05
N LEU A 251 -14.27 -13.26 -11.87
CA LEU A 251 -14.83 -14.08 -12.95
C LEU A 251 -16.30 -13.76 -13.28
N ASN A 252 -16.98 -12.96 -12.46
CA ASN A 252 -18.43 -12.74 -12.58
C ASN A 252 -18.85 -11.36 -13.11
N ASN A 253 -17.92 -10.52 -13.58
CA ASN A 253 -18.29 -9.27 -14.26
C ASN A 253 -17.85 -9.31 -15.73
N THR A 254 -18.86 -9.39 -16.58
CA THR A 254 -18.84 -9.46 -18.03
C THR A 254 -18.30 -8.16 -18.66
N ASN A 255 -17.53 -8.34 -19.75
CA ASN A 255 -17.10 -7.35 -20.76
C ASN A 255 -15.86 -6.45 -20.54
N GLU A 256 -15.12 -6.51 -19.43
CA GLU A 256 -13.84 -5.78 -19.31
C GLU A 256 -12.60 -6.65 -19.55
N ASN A 257 -11.62 -6.16 -20.33
CA ASN A 257 -10.30 -6.79 -20.45
C ASN A 257 -9.64 -6.88 -19.07
N ILE A 258 -9.12 -8.06 -18.75
CA ILE A 258 -8.35 -8.39 -17.54
C ILE A 258 -7.35 -7.26 -17.17
N GLN A 259 -6.60 -6.71 -18.14
CA GLN A 259 -5.64 -5.61 -17.93
C GLN A 259 -6.29 -4.30 -17.47
N THR A 260 -7.48 -3.97 -17.97
CA THR A 260 -8.23 -2.77 -17.57
C THR A 260 -8.76 -2.92 -16.15
N LYS A 261 -9.25 -4.11 -15.80
CA LYS A 261 -9.67 -4.44 -14.44
C LYS A 261 -8.54 -4.33 -13.42
N TYR A 262 -7.36 -4.82 -13.79
CA TYR A 262 -6.13 -4.67 -13.00
C TYR A 262 -5.81 -3.20 -12.73
N PHE A 263 -5.78 -2.39 -13.78
CA PHE A 263 -5.49 -0.97 -13.68
C PHE A 263 -6.52 -0.23 -12.80
N ASN A 264 -7.81 -0.53 -12.96
CA ASN A 264 -8.88 0.08 -12.17
C ASN A 264 -8.73 -0.18 -10.66
N LYS A 265 -8.39 -1.42 -10.29
CA LYS A 265 -8.14 -1.80 -8.88
C LYS A 265 -6.86 -1.17 -8.34
N PHE A 266 -5.79 -1.13 -9.13
CA PHE A 266 -4.55 -0.45 -8.73
C PHE A 266 -4.82 1.04 -8.48
N TYR A 267 -5.58 1.69 -9.36
CA TYR A 267 -5.97 3.08 -9.19
C TYR A 267 -6.79 3.31 -7.92
N GLU A 268 -7.76 2.45 -7.61
CA GLU A 268 -8.57 2.56 -6.38
C GLU A 268 -7.69 2.47 -5.12
N LYS A 269 -6.67 1.61 -5.12
CA LYS A 269 -5.68 1.56 -4.03
C LYS A 269 -4.87 2.86 -3.92
N LEU A 270 -4.43 3.42 -5.05
CA LEU A 270 -3.75 4.71 -5.05
C LEU A 270 -4.67 5.84 -4.56
N GLU A 271 -5.96 5.80 -4.89
CA GLU A 271 -6.97 6.77 -4.44
C GLU A 271 -7.19 6.70 -2.92
N ASN A 272 -7.33 5.48 -2.38
CA ASN A 272 -7.45 5.26 -0.94
C ASN A 272 -6.19 5.71 -0.19
N LEU A 273 -5.01 5.38 -0.72
CA LEU A 273 -3.74 5.81 -0.14
C LEU A 273 -3.58 7.33 -0.21
N ASN A 274 -3.97 7.96 -1.32
CA ASN A 274 -3.96 9.42 -1.45
C ASN A 274 -4.90 10.08 -0.43
N THR A 275 -6.08 9.51 -0.20
CA THR A 275 -7.03 10.00 0.81
C THR A 275 -6.47 9.89 2.22
N PHE A 276 -5.84 8.76 2.55
CA PHE A 276 -5.14 8.56 3.81
C PHE A 276 -4.01 9.58 3.99
N LEU A 277 -3.12 9.70 3.00
CA LEU A 277 -1.98 10.62 2.99
C LEU A 277 -2.41 12.08 3.10
N PHE A 278 -3.50 12.48 2.44
CA PHE A 278 -4.07 13.83 2.55
C PHE A 278 -4.60 14.13 3.95
N THR A 279 -5.25 13.14 4.57
CA THR A 279 -5.76 13.22 5.95
C THR A 279 -4.62 13.32 6.96
N TYR A 280 -3.58 12.50 6.80
CA TYR A 280 -2.40 12.45 7.66
C TYR A 280 -1.54 13.72 7.54
N LYS A 281 -1.35 14.24 6.32
CA LYS A 281 -0.65 15.52 6.08
C LYS A 281 -1.34 16.70 6.75
N ARG A 282 -2.68 16.70 6.88
CA ARG A 282 -3.41 17.71 7.68
C ARG A 282 -3.11 17.60 9.17
N GLN A 283 -2.87 16.40 9.68
CA GLN A 283 -2.66 16.14 11.11
C GLN A 283 -1.21 16.40 11.56
N LEU A 284 -0.22 16.17 10.69
CA LEU A 284 1.21 16.27 11.01
C LEU A 284 1.96 17.32 10.18
N GLY A 285 1.22 18.32 9.71
CA GLY A 285 1.65 19.23 8.64
C GLY A 285 2.88 20.09 8.88
N GLN A 286 3.43 20.12 10.10
CA GLN A 286 4.72 20.77 10.40
C GLN A 286 5.89 19.77 10.37
N GLU A 287 5.77 18.60 11.00
CA GLU A 287 6.82 17.57 11.04
C GLU A 287 7.16 17.03 9.65
N ILE A 288 6.17 16.86 8.78
CA ILE A 288 6.37 16.38 7.39
C ILE A 288 7.00 17.46 6.50
N LYS A 289 6.73 18.74 6.76
CA LYS A 289 7.23 19.83 5.91
C LYS A 289 8.74 19.99 6.00
N ASP A 290 9.32 19.73 7.16
CA ASP A 290 10.75 19.88 7.39
C ASP A 290 11.54 18.61 7.01
N ASP A 291 10.85 17.47 6.79
CA ASP A 291 11.47 16.21 6.36
C ASP A 291 11.59 16.13 4.83
N THR A 292 12.81 16.27 4.33
CA THR A 292 13.11 16.22 2.89
C THR A 292 12.79 14.85 2.28
N TYR A 293 13.03 13.76 3.00
CA TYR A 293 12.79 12.40 2.51
C TYR A 293 11.30 12.13 2.34
N LEU A 294 10.49 12.49 3.35
CA LEU A 294 9.04 12.37 3.26
C LEU A 294 8.47 13.26 2.16
N ASN A 295 8.95 14.49 2.01
CA ASN A 295 8.51 15.38 0.93
C ASN A 295 8.78 14.81 -0.48
N ILE A 296 9.96 14.22 -0.71
CA ILE A 296 10.28 13.55 -1.98
C ILE A 296 9.34 12.37 -2.23
N PHE A 297 9.09 11.55 -1.20
CA PHE A 297 8.15 10.43 -1.28
C PHE A 297 6.74 10.90 -1.65
N TYR A 298 6.20 11.90 -0.95
CA TYR A 298 4.87 12.45 -1.23
C TYR A 298 4.76 13.03 -2.64
N ASN A 299 5.76 13.77 -3.11
CA ASN A 299 5.76 14.33 -4.47
C ASN A 299 5.78 13.24 -5.56
N THR A 300 6.56 12.19 -5.34
CA THR A 300 6.65 11.04 -6.26
C THR A 300 5.33 10.27 -6.30
N PHE A 301 4.76 9.97 -5.12
CA PHE A 301 3.46 9.33 -5.00
C PHE A 301 2.35 10.14 -5.66
N PHE A 302 2.28 11.45 -5.39
CA PHE A 302 1.25 12.32 -5.95
C PHE A 302 1.34 12.40 -7.48
N SER A 303 2.56 12.46 -8.02
CA SER A 303 2.79 12.43 -9.47
C SER A 303 2.30 11.12 -10.11
N LEU A 304 2.56 9.98 -9.45
CA LEU A 304 2.05 8.67 -9.88
C LEU A 304 0.52 8.62 -9.83
N TYR A 305 -0.09 9.04 -8.71
CA TYR A 305 -1.54 9.06 -8.53
C TYR A 305 -2.25 9.94 -9.56
N GLU A 306 -1.79 11.18 -9.76
CA GLU A 306 -2.39 12.09 -10.75
C GLU A 306 -2.25 11.54 -12.18
N THR A 307 -1.12 10.92 -12.51
CA THR A 307 -0.94 10.24 -13.81
C THR A 307 -1.95 9.11 -13.98
N SER A 308 -2.09 8.23 -12.99
CA SER A 308 -3.06 7.13 -13.02
C SER A 308 -4.51 7.62 -13.06
N LYS A 309 -4.84 8.71 -12.36
CA LYS A 309 -6.15 9.37 -12.40
C LYS A 309 -6.50 9.88 -13.78
N HIS A 310 -5.56 10.54 -14.45
CA HIS A 310 -5.76 11.01 -15.81
C HIS A 310 -5.90 9.85 -16.79
N THR A 311 -5.09 8.80 -16.65
CA THR A 311 -5.22 7.57 -17.47
C THR A 311 -6.59 6.91 -17.30
N LYS A 312 -7.10 6.77 -16.06
CA LYS A 312 -8.44 6.19 -15.80
C LYS A 312 -9.56 7.03 -16.41
N ALA A 313 -9.42 8.34 -16.38
CA ALA A 313 -10.42 9.26 -16.92
C ALA A 313 -10.28 9.50 -18.44
N ASP A 314 -9.36 8.79 -19.11
CA ASP A 314 -8.97 9.04 -20.51
C ASP A 314 -8.60 10.51 -20.80
N LYS A 315 -8.06 11.19 -19.78
CA LYS A 315 -7.64 12.59 -19.85
C LYS A 315 -6.16 12.71 -20.24
N ARG A 316 -5.83 13.84 -20.85
CA ARG A 316 -4.44 14.21 -21.16
C ARG A 316 -3.61 14.31 -19.88
N TYR A 317 -2.40 13.76 -19.90
CA TYR A 317 -1.40 13.86 -18.82
C TYR A 317 0.00 14.09 -19.38
N TRP A 318 0.97 14.31 -18.48
CA TRP A 318 2.31 14.77 -18.84
C TRP A 318 3.33 13.66 -18.56
N VAL A 319 4.35 13.55 -19.40
CA VAL A 319 5.48 12.64 -19.20
C VAL A 319 6.80 13.39 -19.35
N SER A 320 7.74 13.10 -18.45
CA SER A 320 9.08 13.71 -18.43
C SER A 320 10.13 12.82 -19.10
N ASN A 321 9.95 11.50 -19.08
CA ASN A 321 10.83 10.55 -19.74
C ASN A 321 10.35 10.24 -21.17
N LYS A 322 10.59 11.18 -22.10
CA LYS A 322 10.22 11.02 -23.53
C LYS A 322 10.77 9.73 -24.13
N ARG A 323 12.02 9.37 -23.81
CA ARG A 323 12.73 8.20 -24.40
C ARG A 323 11.99 6.91 -24.16
N GLU A 324 11.60 6.68 -22.91
CA GLU A 324 10.86 5.48 -22.55
C GLU A 324 9.46 5.50 -23.14
N ALA A 325 8.77 6.64 -23.05
CA ALA A 325 7.42 6.79 -23.57
C ALA A 325 7.35 6.57 -25.10
N TYR A 326 8.37 7.03 -25.84
CA TYR A 326 8.50 6.80 -27.29
C TYR A 326 8.70 5.32 -27.62
N LYS A 327 9.55 4.60 -26.86
CA LYS A 327 9.76 3.15 -27.07
C LYS A 327 8.47 2.39 -26.86
N ILE A 328 7.79 2.62 -25.74
CA ILE A 328 6.51 2.01 -25.41
C ILE A 328 5.47 2.32 -26.49
N PHE A 329 5.45 3.56 -27.00
CA PHE A 329 4.55 3.96 -28.08
C PHE A 329 4.81 3.18 -29.37
N LEU A 330 6.06 3.08 -29.81
CA LEU A 330 6.42 2.32 -31.00
C LEU A 330 6.08 0.83 -30.85
N GLU A 331 6.46 0.24 -29.72
CA GLU A 331 6.19 -1.17 -29.42
C GLU A 331 4.70 -1.48 -29.41
N SER A 332 3.89 -0.60 -28.82
CA SER A 332 2.42 -0.74 -28.77
C SER A 332 1.79 -0.55 -30.15
N THR A 333 2.29 0.40 -30.93
CA THR A 333 1.77 0.68 -32.28
C THR A 333 2.12 -0.44 -33.26
N ALA A 334 3.32 -1.02 -33.14
CA ALA A 334 3.77 -2.11 -34.00
C ALA A 334 2.94 -3.40 -33.85
N GLN A 335 2.15 -3.54 -32.79
CA GLN A 335 1.25 -4.70 -32.59
C GLN A 335 -0.04 -4.60 -33.44
N LYS A 336 -0.33 -3.43 -34.01
CA LYS A 336 -1.55 -3.19 -34.76
C LYS A 336 -1.31 -3.36 -36.26
N LYS A 337 -2.24 -4.02 -36.93
CA LYS A 337 -2.20 -4.19 -38.39
C LYS A 337 -2.27 -2.84 -39.10
N GLU A 338 -1.53 -2.72 -40.20
CA GLU A 338 -1.56 -1.56 -41.12
C GLU A 338 -1.33 -0.20 -40.42
N SER A 339 -0.46 -0.20 -39.42
CA SER A 339 -0.18 0.99 -38.64
C SER A 339 0.87 1.86 -39.32
N THR A 340 0.59 3.16 -39.38
CA THR A 340 1.57 4.18 -39.72
C THR A 340 1.81 5.07 -38.52
N CYS A 341 3.08 5.23 -38.16
CA CYS A 341 3.56 6.13 -37.13
C CYS A 341 4.14 7.38 -37.77
N TYR A 342 3.54 8.53 -37.46
CA TYR A 342 3.97 9.85 -37.94
C TYR A 342 4.78 10.52 -36.84
N ILE A 343 6.03 10.88 -37.14
CA ILE A 343 6.98 11.37 -36.15
C ILE A 343 7.60 12.66 -36.64
N VAL A 344 7.51 13.72 -35.83
CA VAL A 344 8.21 14.99 -36.07
C VAL A 344 9.09 15.26 -34.85
N ASN A 345 10.40 15.33 -35.05
CA ASN A 345 11.36 15.61 -33.98
C ASN A 345 12.30 16.74 -34.36
N PRO A 346 12.47 17.74 -33.50
CA PRO A 346 13.47 18.75 -33.79
C PRO A 346 14.89 18.31 -33.41
N ILE A 347 15.86 18.87 -34.12
CA ILE A 347 17.30 18.75 -33.87
C ILE A 347 17.88 20.17 -33.67
N TYR A 348 18.44 20.43 -32.49
CA TYR A 348 19.21 21.64 -32.18
C TYR A 348 20.33 21.30 -31.18
N ASP A 349 21.32 22.18 -31.02
CA ASP A 349 22.56 21.90 -30.26
C ASP A 349 22.34 21.37 -28.84
N ASN A 350 21.22 21.74 -28.20
CA ASN A 350 20.85 21.32 -26.85
C ASN A 350 19.80 20.19 -26.79
N TYR A 351 19.41 19.62 -27.94
CA TYR A 351 18.36 18.61 -28.04
C TYR A 351 18.54 17.75 -29.29
N ILE A 352 19.16 16.60 -29.10
CA ILE A 352 19.43 15.62 -30.16
C ILE A 352 18.88 14.27 -29.69
N TYR A 353 17.55 14.18 -29.68
CA TYR A 353 16.83 13.10 -29.01
C TYR A 353 17.15 11.70 -29.57
N LEU A 354 17.41 11.61 -30.88
CA LEU A 354 17.74 10.36 -31.59
C LEU A 354 19.23 10.14 -31.87
N PHE A 355 20.12 11.07 -31.52
CA PHE A 355 21.53 10.98 -31.91
C PHE A 355 22.52 11.33 -30.78
N ASP A 356 22.08 11.31 -29.52
CA ASP A 356 22.97 11.43 -28.36
C ASP A 356 23.64 10.08 -27.97
N LYS A 357 24.55 10.11 -26.99
CA LYS A 357 25.27 8.91 -26.50
C LYS A 357 24.37 7.79 -25.94
N TYR A 358 23.08 8.06 -25.72
CA TYR A 358 22.11 7.11 -25.15
C TYR A 358 21.06 6.67 -26.19
N SER A 359 21.16 7.15 -27.43
CA SER A 359 20.18 6.94 -28.49
C SER A 359 20.19 5.55 -29.12
N SER A 360 21.24 4.74 -28.91
CA SER A 360 21.37 3.41 -29.51
C SER A 360 20.15 2.52 -29.29
N SER A 361 19.61 2.52 -28.07
CA SER A 361 18.40 1.75 -27.72
C SER A 361 17.13 2.26 -28.40
N LEU A 362 17.07 3.55 -28.72
CA LEU A 362 15.93 4.17 -29.41
C LEU A 362 16.01 3.94 -30.92
N ILE A 363 17.21 4.03 -31.50
CA ILE A 363 17.48 3.68 -32.90
C ILE A 363 17.07 2.22 -33.14
N GLU A 364 17.48 1.32 -32.24
CA GLU A 364 17.11 -0.10 -32.33
C GLU A 364 15.59 -0.29 -32.21
N ALA A 365 14.91 0.41 -31.30
CA ALA A 365 13.45 0.34 -31.19
C ALA A 365 12.71 0.76 -32.48
N ASN A 366 13.19 1.80 -33.18
CA ASN A 366 12.63 2.20 -34.48
C ASN A 366 12.83 1.07 -35.51
N ILE A 367 14.05 0.53 -35.62
CA ILE A 367 14.37 -0.56 -36.56
C ILE A 367 13.52 -1.80 -36.30
N GLN A 368 13.41 -2.22 -35.04
CA GLN A 368 12.64 -3.40 -34.67
C GLN A 368 11.15 -3.21 -34.93
N SER A 369 10.62 -2.01 -34.71
CA SER A 369 9.22 -1.71 -34.99
C SER A 369 8.94 -1.72 -36.49
N ALA A 370 9.81 -1.14 -37.31
CA ALA A 370 9.72 -1.21 -38.77
C ALA A 370 9.75 -2.65 -39.28
N LYS A 371 10.65 -3.49 -38.75
CA LYS A 371 10.73 -4.93 -39.07
C LYS A 371 9.47 -5.72 -38.70
N LYS A 372 8.73 -5.27 -37.69
CA LYS A 372 7.43 -5.84 -37.30
C LYS A 372 6.26 -5.38 -38.20
N GLY A 373 6.54 -4.58 -39.23
CA GLY A 373 5.54 -4.10 -40.18
C GLY A 373 4.93 -2.73 -39.84
N LEU A 374 5.48 -2.01 -38.86
CA LEU A 374 5.10 -0.62 -38.60
C LEU A 374 5.66 0.28 -39.71
N ASN A 375 4.80 0.99 -40.44
CA ASN A 375 5.27 2.04 -41.34
C ASN A 375 5.68 3.27 -40.50
N ILE A 376 6.93 3.72 -40.60
CA ILE A 376 7.44 4.85 -39.83
C ILE A 376 7.82 5.98 -40.78
N GLU A 377 7.16 7.12 -40.62
CA GLU A 377 7.49 8.37 -41.30
C GLU A 377 8.07 9.36 -40.29
N HIS A 378 9.31 9.77 -40.51
CA HIS A 378 10.06 10.62 -39.60
C HIS A 378 10.49 11.91 -40.27
N ILE A 379 10.13 13.05 -39.70
CA ILE A 379 10.60 14.36 -40.16
C ILE A 379 11.46 15.01 -39.07
N PHE A 380 12.70 15.34 -39.43
CA PHE A 380 13.61 16.09 -38.58
C PHE A 380 13.50 17.60 -38.83
N VAL A 381 13.24 18.36 -37.77
CA VAL A 381 13.14 19.82 -37.83
C VAL A 381 14.46 20.43 -37.40
N VAL A 382 15.16 21.08 -38.33
CA VAL A 382 16.54 21.54 -38.12
C VAL A 382 16.57 23.06 -38.07
N THR A 383 17.27 23.63 -37.09
CA THR A 383 17.53 25.08 -37.10
C THR A 383 18.56 25.42 -38.18
N ARG A 384 18.45 26.60 -38.81
CA ARG A 384 19.38 27.04 -39.86
C ARG A 384 20.86 26.89 -39.49
N ALA A 385 21.21 27.23 -38.24
CA ALA A 385 22.58 27.16 -37.74
C ALA A 385 23.12 25.72 -37.51
N TYR A 386 22.23 24.72 -37.46
CA TYR A 386 22.62 23.36 -37.08
C TYR A 386 23.16 22.59 -38.29
N LYS A 387 24.40 22.10 -38.18
CA LYS A 387 25.04 21.30 -39.23
C LYS A 387 24.82 19.81 -39.01
N ILE A 388 24.25 19.13 -40.01
CA ILE A 388 24.05 17.67 -39.97
C ILE A 388 25.41 16.96 -40.04
N THR A 389 25.83 16.38 -38.92
CA THR A 389 27.13 15.71 -38.80
C THR A 389 27.17 14.35 -39.52
N ASN A 390 28.38 13.86 -39.83
CA ASN A 390 28.59 12.52 -40.40
C ASN A 390 27.98 11.39 -39.55
N VAL A 391 27.91 11.57 -38.22
CA VAL A 391 27.30 10.59 -37.32
C VAL A 391 25.79 10.52 -37.56
N ILE A 392 25.12 11.66 -37.67
CA ILE A 392 23.68 11.74 -37.96
C ILE A 392 23.40 11.12 -39.33
N GLN A 393 24.20 11.45 -40.35
CA GLN A 393 24.05 10.89 -41.69
C GLN A 393 24.16 9.35 -41.71
N LYS A 394 25.11 8.78 -40.95
CA LYS A 394 25.25 7.32 -40.81
C LYS A 394 24.02 6.68 -40.15
N ILE A 395 23.47 7.32 -39.13
CA ILE A 395 22.28 6.81 -38.43
C ILE A 395 21.04 6.90 -39.32
N VAL A 396 20.86 8.00 -40.04
CA VAL A 396 19.76 8.19 -41.00
C VAL A 396 19.81 7.11 -42.09
N LYS A 397 20.97 6.91 -42.73
CA LYS A 397 21.15 5.85 -43.74
C LYS A 397 20.82 4.46 -43.18
N LYS A 398 21.19 4.19 -41.92
CA LYS A 398 20.87 2.92 -41.24
C LYS A 398 19.35 2.76 -41.03
N LEU A 399 18.64 3.82 -40.69
CA LEU A 399 17.18 3.78 -40.51
C LEU A 399 16.47 3.60 -41.86
N GLU A 400 16.87 4.37 -42.88
CA GLU A 400 16.36 4.27 -44.26
C GLU A 400 16.55 2.87 -44.84
N SER A 401 17.72 2.25 -44.63
CA SER A 401 17.99 0.88 -45.09
C SER A 401 17.11 -0.17 -44.42
N ASN A 402 16.37 0.17 -43.36
CA ASN A 402 15.39 -0.69 -42.69
C ASN A 402 13.94 -0.27 -42.99
N GLY A 403 13.71 0.49 -44.07
CA GLY A 403 12.37 0.84 -44.55
C GLY A 403 11.71 2.00 -43.82
N ILE A 404 12.45 2.78 -43.04
CA ILE A 404 11.94 3.97 -42.35
C ILE A 404 12.08 5.17 -43.29
N ILE A 405 10.99 5.92 -43.49
CA ILE A 405 11.00 7.13 -44.32
C ILE A 405 11.53 8.30 -43.48
N ILE A 406 12.59 8.96 -43.94
CA ILE A 406 13.20 10.08 -43.22
C ILE A 406 13.30 11.31 -44.12
N ASN A 407 12.70 12.41 -43.66
CA ASN A 407 12.82 13.72 -44.27
C ASN A 407 13.36 14.77 -43.27
N PHE A 408 13.74 15.93 -43.80
CA PHE A 408 14.28 17.07 -43.08
C PHE A 408 13.60 18.36 -43.54
N VAL A 409 13.46 19.32 -42.64
CA VAL A 409 12.86 20.63 -42.91
C VAL A 409 13.48 21.69 -42.01
N LEU A 410 13.57 22.93 -42.47
CA LEU A 410 14.07 24.02 -41.64
C LEU A 410 12.97 24.53 -40.70
N LEU A 411 13.35 24.79 -39.44
CA LEU A 411 12.44 25.38 -38.45
C LEU A 411 11.83 26.71 -38.93
N ASP A 412 12.58 27.51 -39.70
CA ASP A 412 12.10 28.78 -40.23
C ASP A 412 11.04 28.63 -41.32
N GLU A 413 10.97 27.47 -41.97
CA GLU A 413 9.90 27.14 -42.93
C GLU A 413 8.66 26.66 -42.19
N ILE A 414 8.84 25.84 -41.15
CA ILE A 414 7.76 25.42 -40.25
C ILE A 414 7.08 26.62 -39.57
N LYS A 415 7.83 27.62 -39.11
CA LYS A 415 7.27 28.81 -38.45
C LYS A 415 6.32 29.63 -39.32
N LYS A 416 6.31 29.41 -40.64
CA LYS A 416 5.36 30.03 -41.57
C LYS A 416 4.03 29.28 -41.62
N LEU A 417 4.00 28.03 -41.15
CA LEU A 417 2.80 27.22 -41.05
C LEU A 417 2.03 27.54 -39.78
N SER A 418 0.70 27.44 -39.83
CA SER A 418 -0.18 27.63 -38.68
C SER A 418 -0.35 26.31 -37.91
N ILE A 419 0.74 25.77 -37.37
CA ILE A 419 0.74 24.48 -36.67
C ILE A 419 0.81 24.62 -35.14
N ASP A 420 0.25 23.64 -34.44
CA ASP A 420 0.23 23.60 -32.97
C ASP A 420 1.50 23.00 -32.33
N SER A 421 2.24 22.17 -33.08
CA SER A 421 3.39 21.39 -32.60
C SER A 421 4.25 20.92 -33.76
N TYR A 422 5.57 20.97 -33.58
CA TYR A 422 6.58 20.34 -34.45
C TYR A 422 7.45 19.34 -33.68
N ASP A 423 6.91 18.81 -32.58
CA ASP A 423 7.60 17.85 -31.71
C ASP A 423 6.57 16.86 -31.16
N PHE A 424 6.29 15.82 -31.95
CA PHE A 424 5.22 14.89 -31.68
C PHE A 424 5.42 13.53 -32.36
N LEU A 425 4.62 12.58 -31.91
CA LEU A 425 4.44 11.26 -32.50
C LEU A 425 2.98 10.84 -32.33
N CYS A 426 2.37 10.38 -33.43
CA CYS A 426 0.99 9.95 -33.48
C CYS A 426 0.82 8.78 -34.48
N THR A 427 -0.34 8.14 -34.45
CA THR A 427 -0.66 7.01 -35.32
C THR A 427 -1.88 7.31 -36.17
N ASN A 428 -2.00 6.65 -37.32
CA ASN A 428 -3.23 6.65 -38.13
C ASN A 428 -4.44 6.03 -37.42
N HIS A 429 -4.24 5.23 -36.37
CA HIS A 429 -5.32 4.64 -35.55
C HIS A 429 -6.00 5.64 -34.60
N GLN A 430 -5.46 6.86 -34.48
CA GLN A 430 -6.03 7.96 -33.68
C GLN A 430 -6.35 7.61 -32.22
N ASP A 431 -5.60 6.70 -31.63
CA ASP A 431 -5.86 6.20 -30.28
C ASP A 431 -5.00 6.88 -29.21
N VAL A 432 -3.77 7.27 -29.57
CA VAL A 432 -2.85 7.99 -28.68
C VAL A 432 -1.88 8.86 -29.49
N ALA A 433 -1.52 10.01 -28.92
CA ALA A 433 -0.39 10.80 -29.38
C ALA A 433 0.46 11.31 -28.21
N LEU A 434 1.75 11.47 -28.46
CA LEU A 434 2.66 12.21 -27.60
C LEU A 434 3.08 13.48 -28.33
N TYR A 435 2.94 14.64 -27.70
CA TYR A 435 3.28 15.91 -28.33
C TYR A 435 3.77 16.95 -27.32
N ARG A 436 4.50 17.94 -27.81
CA ARG A 436 4.88 19.14 -27.07
C ARG A 436 4.39 20.37 -27.82
N ASN A 437 3.67 21.27 -27.13
CA ASN A 437 3.28 22.54 -27.74
C ASN A 437 4.53 23.40 -28.03
N ILE A 438 4.47 24.25 -29.05
CA ILE A 438 5.59 25.10 -29.50
C ILE A 438 6.22 25.91 -28.35
N HIS A 439 5.40 26.44 -27.44
CA HIS A 439 5.84 27.27 -26.30
C HIS A 439 6.01 26.49 -24.99
N ALA A 440 5.85 25.15 -25.00
CA ALA A 440 5.98 24.33 -23.80
C ALA A 440 7.45 24.02 -23.46
N HIS A 441 7.69 23.81 -22.16
CA HIS A 441 9.01 23.45 -21.63
C HIS A 441 9.58 22.20 -22.32
N LYS A 442 10.86 22.23 -22.69
CA LYS A 442 11.53 21.22 -23.55
C LYS A 442 11.52 19.76 -23.03
N TYR A 443 11.19 19.55 -21.76
CA TYR A 443 11.15 18.23 -21.13
C TYR A 443 9.74 17.72 -20.82
N VAL A 444 8.69 18.47 -21.21
CA VAL A 444 7.30 18.14 -20.87
C VAL A 444 6.58 17.74 -22.14
N TYR A 445 6.23 16.45 -22.24
CA TYR A 445 5.38 15.93 -23.29
C TYR A 445 4.00 15.66 -22.75
N HIS A 446 2.99 15.93 -23.56
CA HIS A 446 1.62 15.57 -23.30
C HIS A 446 1.30 14.24 -23.97
N VAL A 447 0.69 13.32 -23.23
CA VAL A 447 0.03 12.13 -23.75
C VAL A 447 -1.46 12.44 -23.88
N THR A 448 -2.07 12.13 -25.02
CA THR A 448 -3.49 12.38 -25.25
C THR A 448 -4.16 11.26 -26.04
N LYS A 449 -5.44 11.01 -25.74
CA LYS A 449 -6.36 10.18 -26.55
C LYS A 449 -7.41 11.02 -27.30
N SER A 450 -7.28 12.35 -27.29
CA SER A 450 -8.24 13.26 -27.95
C SER A 450 -8.12 13.11 -29.47
N LYS A 451 -9.16 12.56 -30.11
CA LYS A 451 -9.21 12.37 -31.56
C LYS A 451 -8.96 13.67 -32.32
N ASP A 452 -9.67 14.74 -31.97
CA ASP A 452 -9.50 16.06 -32.59
C ASP A 452 -8.04 16.55 -32.52
N LYS A 453 -7.36 16.31 -31.40
CA LYS A 453 -5.95 16.71 -31.27
C LYS A 453 -5.05 15.83 -32.13
N ILE A 454 -5.32 14.53 -32.20
CA ILE A 454 -4.53 13.59 -32.99
C ILE A 454 -4.72 13.86 -34.48
N GLU A 455 -5.94 14.14 -34.93
CA GLU A 455 -6.26 14.57 -36.30
C GLU A 455 -5.49 15.83 -36.68
N LYS A 456 -5.49 16.85 -35.81
CA LYS A 456 -4.66 18.05 -36.02
C LYS A 456 -3.18 17.74 -36.12
N LEU A 457 -2.65 16.82 -35.31
CA LEU A 457 -1.23 16.43 -35.41
C LEU A 457 -0.93 15.68 -36.71
N ILE A 458 -1.85 14.85 -37.20
CA ILE A 458 -1.72 14.18 -38.49
C ILE A 458 -1.74 15.22 -39.63
N ALA A 459 -2.65 16.19 -39.58
CA ALA A 459 -2.70 17.31 -40.54
C ALA A 459 -1.39 18.12 -40.51
N ASN A 460 -0.90 18.49 -39.32
CA ASN A 460 0.40 19.17 -39.19
C ASN A 460 1.53 18.33 -39.80
N HIS A 461 1.53 17.00 -39.61
CA HIS A 461 2.53 16.14 -40.22
C HIS A 461 2.48 16.21 -41.75
N GLN A 462 1.29 16.18 -42.35
CA GLN A 462 1.10 16.29 -43.80
C GLN A 462 1.63 17.64 -44.32
N GLU A 463 1.23 18.76 -43.70
CA GLU A 463 1.72 20.10 -44.08
C GLU A 463 3.25 20.21 -43.97
N ILE A 464 3.85 19.67 -42.90
CA ILE A 464 5.30 19.66 -42.72
C ILE A 464 5.96 18.74 -43.77
N LYS A 465 5.34 17.61 -44.12
CA LYS A 465 5.88 16.65 -45.09
C LYS A 465 5.99 17.26 -46.48
N GLU A 466 5.01 18.05 -46.91
CA GLU A 466 4.96 18.70 -48.22
C GLU A 466 6.15 19.65 -48.47
N ILE A 467 6.66 20.27 -47.40
CA ILE A 467 7.82 21.19 -47.47
C ILE A 467 9.13 20.53 -47.01
N SER A 468 9.11 19.23 -46.74
CA SER A 468 10.28 18.48 -46.26
C SER A 468 11.01 17.76 -47.39
N TYR A 469 12.30 17.49 -47.20
CA TYR A 469 13.17 16.89 -48.21
C TYR A 469 13.92 15.68 -47.67
N PRO A 470 14.22 14.67 -48.51
CA PRO A 470 15.17 13.61 -48.17
C PRO A 470 16.54 14.20 -47.78
N MET A 471 17.33 13.45 -47.01
CA MET A 471 18.58 13.96 -46.43
C MET A 471 19.54 14.57 -47.47
N ASN A 472 19.74 13.92 -48.63
CA ASN A 472 20.68 14.40 -49.64
C ASN A 472 20.23 15.74 -50.24
N ASP A 473 18.94 15.89 -50.54
CA ASP A 473 18.37 17.13 -51.10
C ASP A 473 18.42 18.25 -50.07
N PHE A 474 18.14 17.93 -48.80
CA PHE A 474 18.24 18.88 -47.70
C PHE A 474 19.67 19.43 -47.50
N LEU A 475 20.69 18.57 -47.59
CA LEU A 475 22.09 19.00 -47.48
C LEU A 475 22.49 19.96 -48.60
N ILE A 476 22.00 19.75 -49.82
CA ILE A 476 22.21 20.63 -50.97
C ILE A 476 21.54 22.00 -50.74
N GLN A 477 20.29 22.01 -50.27
CA GLN A 477 19.58 23.26 -49.96
C GLN A 477 20.21 24.06 -48.84
N GLN A 478 20.75 23.40 -47.81
CA GLN A 478 21.45 24.08 -46.72
C GLN A 478 22.70 24.80 -47.24
N GLN A 479 23.45 24.19 -48.16
CA GLN A 479 24.61 24.80 -48.80
C GLN A 479 24.22 26.02 -49.66
N HIS A 480 23.21 25.90 -50.52
CA HIS A 480 22.76 27.03 -51.36
C HIS A 480 22.29 28.25 -50.54
N LYS A 481 21.58 28.02 -49.43
CA LYS A 481 21.11 29.13 -48.57
C LYS A 481 22.24 29.80 -47.77
N ASP A 482 23.34 29.09 -47.52
CA ASP A 482 24.55 29.67 -46.92
C ASP A 482 25.31 30.49 -47.96
N ASP A 483 25.41 30.00 -49.19
CA ASP A 483 26.00 30.72 -50.33
C ASP A 483 25.24 32.01 -50.65
N ASP A 484 23.90 32.01 -50.61
CA ASP A 484 23.08 33.21 -50.83
C ASP A 484 23.30 34.30 -49.77
N ILE A 485 23.48 33.92 -48.49
CA ILE A 485 23.84 34.89 -47.44
C ILE A 485 25.24 35.43 -47.71
N LEU A 486 26.18 34.54 -48.03
CA LEU A 486 27.57 34.92 -48.28
C LEU A 486 27.63 35.90 -49.45
N ASN A 487 26.90 35.62 -50.53
CA ASN A 487 26.77 36.49 -51.70
C ASN A 487 26.09 37.83 -51.36
N ALA A 488 25.04 37.83 -50.52
CA ALA A 488 24.39 39.06 -50.07
C ALA A 488 25.27 39.91 -49.13
N LEU A 489 26.09 39.27 -48.28
CA LEU A 489 27.06 39.95 -47.41
C LEU A 489 28.24 40.49 -48.19
N VAL A 490 28.77 39.72 -49.14
CA VAL A 490 29.81 40.15 -50.09
C VAL A 490 29.29 41.33 -50.93
N GLY A 491 28.08 41.23 -51.48
CA GLY A 491 27.46 42.33 -52.23
C GLY A 491 27.24 43.60 -51.40
N LYS A 492 26.95 43.48 -50.09
CA LYS A 492 26.88 44.63 -49.17
C LYS A 492 28.25 45.19 -48.79
N TRP A 493 29.28 44.35 -48.68
CA TRP A 493 30.64 44.77 -48.37
C TRP A 493 31.33 45.48 -49.55
N TYR A 494 30.99 45.14 -50.79
CA TYR A 494 31.48 45.84 -51.98
C TYR A 494 30.73 47.16 -52.28
N HIS A 495 29.65 47.45 -51.54
CA HIS A 495 28.90 48.70 -51.66
C HIS A 495 29.29 49.76 -50.61
N TYR A 496 30.04 49.36 -49.58
CA TYR A 496 30.83 50.24 -48.73
C TYR A 496 32.27 50.28 -49.24
#